data_AF-A0A951ZG44-F1
#
_entry.id   AF-A0A951ZG44-F1
#
_cell.length_a   1.000
_cell.length_b   1.000
_cell.length_c   1.000
_cell.angle_alpha   90.00
_cell.angle_beta   90.00
_cell.angle_gamma   90.00
#
_symmetry.space_group_name_H-M   'P 1'
#
loop_
_entity.id
_entity.type
_entity.pdbx_description
1 polymer ?
#
loop_
_entity_poly.entity_id
_entity_poly.type
_entity_poly.pdbx_seq_one_letter_code
_entity_poly.pdbx_strand_id
1 'polypeptide(L)'
;MLAADDGRTVRFAGKLCANVGDVVALVGRWKHDPKYGRQFVVDSLSYDLPETTEGLVQYLAKHPAFTGIGEITARKIVTYAASAANLDRIIRQDLEELHRQLRVPRATLESLREAWIANSAENEVRSYLASFGLTPHQVETLLKTFGNSIVGVLRNDPYQLIRYVDGYGFKRVDKIARAMGTPKDHAGRIAAGLLYVVGEEIAGGHTWINGADLIDKGNELLLLDTLDSRDVIRGAGERLLQDGALVAEGNAVALPAML
;
A
#
# COMPACT_ATOMS: atom_id res chain seq x y z
N MET A 1 -19.05 12.48 -4.34
CA MET A 1 -19.69 13.03 -3.11
C MET A 1 -19.43 12.04 -2.00
N LEU A 2 -19.28 12.51 -0.75
CA LEU A 2 -19.06 11.68 0.43
C LEU A 2 -20.31 11.72 1.31
N ALA A 3 -20.65 10.59 1.92
CA ALA A 3 -21.59 10.57 3.02
C ALA A 3 -20.83 10.89 4.31
N ALA A 4 -21.13 12.03 4.93
CA ALA A 4 -20.61 12.37 6.24
C ALA A 4 -21.28 11.53 7.34
N ASP A 5 -20.66 11.48 8.51
CA ASP A 5 -21.15 10.79 9.70
C ASP A 5 -22.53 11.31 10.16
N ASP A 6 -22.79 12.60 9.98
CA ASP A 6 -24.09 13.24 10.25
C ASP A 6 -25.16 13.05 9.14
N GLY A 7 -24.90 12.16 8.18
CA GLY A 7 -25.84 11.83 7.10
C GLY A 7 -25.90 12.84 5.96
N ARG A 8 -25.14 13.96 6.02
CA ARG A 8 -25.09 14.93 4.92
C ARG A 8 -24.22 14.41 3.78
N THR A 9 -24.56 14.85 2.58
CA THR A 9 -23.73 14.63 1.40
C THR A 9 -22.77 15.79 1.21
N VAL A 10 -21.47 15.51 1.22
CA VAL A 10 -20.41 16.50 1.10
C VAL A 10 -19.74 16.39 -0.28
N ARG A 11 -19.62 17.52 -0.97
CA ARG A 11 -18.74 17.62 -2.14
C ARG A 11 -17.30 17.77 -1.65
N PHE A 12 -16.39 17.04 -2.27
CA PHE A 12 -14.97 17.15 -1.97
C PHE A 12 -14.17 17.56 -3.20
N ALA A 13 -12.98 18.10 -2.97
CA ALA A 13 -11.98 18.40 -3.97
C ALA A 13 -10.61 17.88 -3.49
N GLY A 14 -9.70 17.58 -4.41
CA GLY A 14 -8.40 16.98 -4.11
C GLY A 14 -8.29 15.53 -4.59
N LYS A 15 -7.11 14.95 -4.43
CA LYS A 15 -6.84 13.56 -4.80
C LYS A 15 -7.37 12.65 -3.69
N LEU A 16 -8.64 12.28 -3.78
CA LEU A 16 -9.22 11.22 -2.98
C LEU A 16 -9.05 9.90 -3.72
N CYS A 17 -8.64 8.89 -2.99
CA CYS A 17 -8.34 7.58 -3.49
C CYS A 17 -9.01 6.58 -2.53
N ALA A 18 -10.29 6.27 -2.78
CA ALA A 18 -11.10 5.32 -2.03
C ALA A 18 -12.11 4.64 -2.98
N ASN A 19 -12.56 3.43 -2.63
CA ASN A 19 -13.63 2.74 -3.33
C ASN A 19 -15.00 3.14 -2.77
N VAL A 20 -16.05 2.97 -3.59
CA VAL A 20 -17.42 3.13 -3.11
C VAL A 20 -17.70 2.08 -2.04
N GLY A 21 -18.10 2.52 -0.85
CA GLY A 21 -18.35 1.65 0.30
C GLY A 21 -17.22 1.65 1.34
N ASP A 22 -16.03 2.17 0.99
CA ASP A 22 -14.96 2.34 1.96
C ASP A 22 -15.38 3.35 3.04
N VAL A 23 -15.15 2.99 4.30
CA VAL A 23 -15.24 3.94 5.41
C VAL A 23 -13.82 4.48 5.65
N VAL A 24 -13.66 5.79 5.45
CA VAL A 24 -12.35 6.45 5.50
C VAL A 24 -12.40 7.69 6.37
N ALA A 25 -11.30 7.95 7.08
CA ALA A 25 -11.06 9.20 7.78
C ALA A 25 -10.35 10.18 6.83
N LEU A 26 -10.88 11.40 6.72
CA LEU A 26 -10.30 12.44 5.85
C LEU A 26 -9.84 13.62 6.68
N VAL A 27 -8.62 14.07 6.43
CA VAL A 27 -8.09 15.32 6.98
C VAL A 27 -8.02 16.34 5.86
N GLY A 28 -8.43 17.57 6.15
CA GLY A 28 -8.57 18.58 5.13
C GLY A 28 -9.18 19.87 5.65
N ARG A 29 -9.58 20.73 4.71
CA ARG A 29 -10.10 22.07 5.01
C ARG A 29 -11.33 22.37 4.18
N TRP A 30 -12.29 23.06 4.79
CA TRP A 30 -13.45 23.58 4.06
C TRP A 30 -13.04 24.77 3.18
N LYS A 31 -13.44 24.74 1.92
CA LYS A 31 -13.27 25.84 0.97
C LYS A 31 -14.60 26.14 0.29
N HIS A 32 -14.83 27.41 -0.02
CA HIS A 32 -15.94 27.82 -0.88
C HIS A 32 -15.43 28.03 -2.31
N ASP A 33 -15.96 27.26 -3.27
CA ASP A 33 -15.70 27.44 -4.69
C ASP A 33 -16.82 28.28 -5.34
N PRO A 34 -16.51 29.32 -6.14
CA PRO A 34 -17.52 30.18 -6.75
C PRO A 34 -18.51 29.46 -7.68
N LYS A 35 -18.10 28.35 -8.31
CA LYS A 35 -18.92 27.60 -9.28
C LYS A 35 -19.61 26.40 -8.63
N TYR A 36 -18.95 25.73 -7.70
CA TYR A 36 -19.41 24.46 -7.13
C TYR A 36 -19.91 24.54 -5.68
N GLY A 37 -19.76 25.70 -5.02
CA GLY A 37 -20.18 25.96 -3.65
C GLY A 37 -19.20 25.43 -2.60
N ARG A 38 -19.70 25.14 -1.39
CA ARG A 38 -18.89 24.62 -0.29
C ARG A 38 -18.37 23.21 -0.59
N GLN A 39 -17.05 23.04 -0.54
CA GLN A 39 -16.35 21.77 -0.75
C GLN A 39 -15.37 21.50 0.39
N PHE A 40 -15.16 20.23 0.71
CA PHE A 40 -14.09 19.80 1.59
C PHE A 40 -12.86 19.47 0.75
N VAL A 41 -11.78 20.22 0.91
CA VAL A 41 -10.50 19.96 0.25
C VAL A 41 -9.74 18.94 1.08
N VAL A 42 -9.53 17.76 0.53
CA VAL A 42 -8.86 16.64 1.20
C VAL A 42 -7.35 16.84 1.10
N ASP A 43 -6.69 16.96 2.25
CA ASP A 43 -5.22 17.03 2.37
C ASP A 43 -4.64 15.60 2.57
N SER A 44 -5.32 14.74 3.33
CA SER A 44 -4.96 13.31 3.46
C SER A 44 -6.17 12.40 3.71
N LEU A 45 -5.98 11.09 3.45
CA LEU A 45 -6.93 10.02 3.71
C LEU A 45 -6.24 8.96 4.57
N SER A 46 -6.98 8.41 5.54
CA SER A 46 -6.61 7.21 6.29
C SER A 46 -7.76 6.22 6.31
N TYR A 47 -7.43 4.92 6.34
CA TYR A 47 -8.39 3.85 6.56
C TYR A 47 -8.53 3.51 8.06
N ASP A 48 -7.84 4.24 8.94
CA ASP A 48 -7.89 4.02 10.39
C ASP A 48 -9.28 4.31 10.96
N LEU A 49 -9.45 3.92 12.24
CA LEU A 49 -10.71 4.11 12.95
C LEU A 49 -11.11 5.59 13.02
N PRO A 50 -12.38 5.92 12.79
CA PRO A 50 -12.89 7.26 13.04
C PRO A 50 -12.66 7.68 14.50
N GLU A 51 -12.32 8.95 14.72
CA GLU A 51 -12.14 9.50 16.08
C GLU A 51 -13.46 9.98 16.70
N THR A 52 -14.48 10.25 15.88
CA THR A 52 -15.78 10.73 16.36
C THR A 52 -16.67 9.57 16.79
N THR A 53 -17.47 9.80 17.84
CA THR A 53 -18.49 8.85 18.30
C THR A 53 -19.43 8.46 17.15
N GLU A 54 -19.92 9.43 16.38
CA GLU A 54 -20.82 9.13 15.27
C GLU A 54 -20.11 8.35 14.16
N GLY A 55 -18.87 8.71 13.82
CA GLY A 55 -18.05 7.96 12.88
C GLY A 55 -17.86 6.49 13.29
N LEU A 56 -17.56 6.23 14.56
CA LEU A 56 -17.43 4.86 15.09
C LEU A 56 -18.75 4.09 15.05
N VAL A 57 -19.88 4.75 15.34
CA VAL A 57 -21.21 4.12 15.25
C VAL A 57 -21.52 3.72 13.82
N GLN A 58 -21.31 4.64 12.87
CA GLN A 58 -21.54 4.38 11.46
C GLN A 58 -20.59 3.30 10.93
N TYR A 59 -19.33 3.29 11.37
CA TYR A 59 -18.36 2.25 11.02
C TYR A 59 -18.85 0.88 11.47
N LEU A 60 -19.19 0.72 12.75
CA LEU A 60 -19.68 -0.55 13.28
C LEU A 60 -21.00 -1.01 12.63
N ALA A 61 -21.90 -0.07 12.32
CA ALA A 61 -23.24 -0.40 11.81
C ALA A 61 -23.28 -0.69 10.30
N LYS A 62 -22.38 -0.09 9.51
CA LYS A 62 -22.42 -0.16 8.04
C LYS A 62 -21.36 -1.06 7.44
N HIS A 63 -20.28 -1.36 8.16
CA HIS A 63 -19.22 -2.16 7.60
C HIS A 63 -19.70 -3.60 7.38
N PRO A 64 -19.58 -4.16 6.16
CA PRO A 64 -20.21 -5.44 5.80
C PRO A 64 -19.67 -6.63 6.58
N ALA A 65 -18.45 -6.53 7.12
CA ALA A 65 -17.85 -7.57 7.95
C ALA A 65 -18.46 -7.67 9.36
N PHE A 66 -19.14 -6.63 9.86
CA PHE A 66 -19.70 -6.59 11.22
C PHE A 66 -21.16 -7.05 11.24
N THR A 67 -21.37 -8.34 10.96
CA THR A 67 -22.72 -8.91 10.89
C THR A 67 -23.41 -8.90 12.27
N GLY A 68 -24.72 -8.62 12.28
CA GLY A 68 -25.52 -8.59 13.51
C GLY A 68 -25.36 -7.33 14.37
N ILE A 69 -24.57 -6.34 13.94
CA ILE A 69 -24.42 -5.06 14.62
C ILE A 69 -25.14 -3.98 13.82
N GLY A 70 -26.41 -3.73 14.16
CA GLY A 70 -27.16 -2.57 13.65
C GLY A 70 -26.84 -1.28 14.40
N GLU A 71 -27.35 -0.16 13.91
CA GLU A 71 -27.08 1.18 14.47
C GLU A 71 -27.32 1.29 15.98
N ILE A 72 -28.41 0.68 16.50
CA ILE A 72 -28.72 0.70 17.93
C ILE A 72 -27.64 -0.01 18.75
N THR A 73 -27.20 -1.19 18.29
CA THR A 73 -26.17 -1.98 18.98
C THR A 73 -24.81 -1.28 18.90
N ALA A 74 -24.45 -0.78 17.70
CA ALA A 74 -23.25 0.02 17.49
C ALA A 74 -23.21 1.23 18.44
N ARG A 75 -24.30 2.00 18.52
CA ARG A 75 -24.38 3.18 19.40
C ARG A 75 -24.18 2.82 20.87
N LYS A 76 -24.76 1.72 21.34
CA LYS A 76 -24.54 1.23 22.72
C LYS A 76 -23.07 0.88 22.97
N ILE A 77 -22.45 0.12 22.07
CA ILE A 77 -21.04 -0.30 22.19
C ILE A 77 -20.11 0.90 22.19
N VAL A 78 -20.25 1.82 21.23
CA VAL A 78 -19.38 3.01 21.12
C VAL A 78 -19.56 3.95 22.30
N THR A 79 -20.80 4.18 22.74
CA THR A 79 -21.09 5.04 23.90
C THR A 79 -20.46 4.46 25.16
N TYR A 80 -20.55 3.14 25.34
CA TYR A 80 -19.92 2.44 26.47
C TYR A 80 -18.40 2.53 26.42
N ALA A 81 -17.79 2.32 25.25
CA ALA A 81 -16.34 2.40 25.08
C ALA A 81 -15.80 3.82 25.27
N ALA A 82 -16.60 4.86 24.98
CA ALA A 82 -16.31 6.28 25.11
C ALA A 82 -15.15 6.84 24.26
N SER A 83 -14.27 6.00 23.71
CA SER A 83 -13.21 6.39 22.77
C SER A 83 -12.86 5.25 21.81
N ALA A 84 -12.25 5.58 20.66
CA ALA A 84 -11.75 4.58 19.70
C ALA A 84 -10.71 3.64 20.34
N ALA A 85 -9.80 4.19 21.15
CA ALA A 85 -8.76 3.40 21.83
C ALA A 85 -9.35 2.39 22.83
N ASN A 86 -10.35 2.81 23.62
CA ASN A 86 -11.05 1.89 24.51
C ASN A 86 -11.88 0.87 23.74
N LEU A 87 -12.52 1.26 22.64
CA LEU A 87 -13.29 0.35 21.80
C LEU A 87 -12.39 -0.76 21.25
N ASP A 88 -11.25 -0.39 20.68
CA ASP A 88 -10.24 -1.35 20.19
C ASP A 88 -9.75 -2.26 21.32
N ARG A 89 -9.41 -1.70 22.49
CA ARG A 89 -8.97 -2.46 23.67
C ARG A 89 -10.03 -3.49 24.10
N ILE A 90 -11.28 -3.07 24.27
CA ILE A 90 -12.38 -3.93 24.72
C ILE A 90 -12.63 -5.05 23.71
N ILE A 91 -12.70 -4.72 22.41
CA ILE A 91 -12.92 -5.72 21.36
C ILE A 91 -11.80 -6.76 21.36
N ARG A 92 -10.53 -6.34 21.48
CA ARG A 92 -9.38 -7.26 21.47
C ARG A 92 -9.26 -8.10 22.73
N GLN A 93 -9.57 -7.54 23.90
CA GLN A 93 -9.16 -8.12 25.18
C GLN A 93 -10.33 -8.62 26.04
N ASP A 94 -11.49 -7.97 26.03
CA ASP A 94 -12.58 -8.28 26.97
C ASP A 94 -13.98 -8.08 26.35
N LEU A 95 -14.42 -9.01 25.49
CA LEU A 95 -15.79 -9.01 24.97
C LEU A 95 -16.83 -9.37 26.04
N GLU A 96 -16.44 -10.07 27.10
CA GLU A 96 -17.35 -10.46 28.19
C GLU A 96 -17.87 -9.24 28.95
N GLU A 97 -17.07 -8.16 29.01
CA GLU A 97 -17.52 -6.84 29.44
C GLU A 97 -18.74 -6.35 28.64
N LEU A 98 -18.67 -6.37 27.30
CA LEU A 98 -19.77 -5.94 26.43
C LEU A 98 -20.99 -6.87 26.58
N HIS A 99 -20.78 -8.18 26.67
CA HIS A 99 -21.88 -9.13 26.87
C HIS A 99 -22.63 -8.86 28.18
N ARG A 100 -21.89 -8.71 29.27
CA ARG A 100 -22.46 -8.52 30.61
C ARG A 100 -23.17 -7.18 30.77
N GLN A 101 -22.58 -6.09 30.26
CA GLN A 101 -23.11 -4.73 30.43
C GLN A 101 -24.18 -4.38 29.39
N LEU A 102 -24.00 -4.79 28.14
CA LEU A 102 -24.86 -4.37 27.03
C LEU A 102 -25.80 -5.47 26.52
N ARG A 103 -25.66 -6.70 27.04
CA ARG A 103 -26.46 -7.89 26.65
C ARG A 103 -26.37 -8.22 25.16
N VAL A 104 -25.26 -7.87 24.51
CA VAL A 104 -25.00 -8.25 23.11
C VAL A 104 -24.68 -9.75 23.06
N PRO A 105 -25.26 -10.54 22.14
CA PRO A 105 -25.00 -11.98 22.06
C PRO A 105 -23.52 -12.30 21.87
N ARG A 106 -23.01 -13.33 22.56
CA ARG A 106 -21.59 -13.72 22.50
C ARG A 106 -21.13 -14.02 21.07
N ALA A 107 -21.92 -14.78 20.32
CA ALA A 107 -21.61 -15.09 18.92
C ALA A 107 -21.45 -13.83 18.04
N THR A 108 -22.26 -12.80 18.28
CA THR A 108 -22.14 -11.50 17.58
C THR A 108 -20.84 -10.78 17.98
N LEU A 109 -20.47 -10.81 19.26
CA LEU A 109 -19.25 -10.19 19.75
C LEU A 109 -17.98 -10.90 19.26
N GLU A 110 -18.00 -12.23 19.20
CA GLU A 110 -16.90 -13.03 18.65
C GLU A 110 -16.69 -12.73 17.16
N SER A 111 -17.78 -12.75 16.37
CA SER A 111 -17.75 -12.37 14.96
C SER A 111 -17.24 -10.93 14.77
N LEU A 112 -17.66 -9.99 15.62
CA LEU A 112 -17.14 -8.63 15.61
C LEU A 112 -15.64 -8.60 15.86
N ARG A 113 -15.12 -9.32 16.86
CA ARG A 113 -13.67 -9.33 17.16
C ARG A 113 -12.85 -9.87 16.00
N GLU A 114 -13.26 -10.99 15.41
CA GLU A 114 -12.57 -11.57 14.26
C GLU A 114 -12.51 -10.59 13.10
N ALA A 115 -13.67 -10.03 12.72
CA ALA A 115 -13.76 -9.04 11.67
C ALA A 115 -12.98 -7.76 12.01
N TRP A 116 -13.01 -7.31 13.26
CA TRP A 116 -12.33 -6.09 13.70
C TRP A 116 -10.82 -6.22 13.60
N ILE A 117 -10.26 -7.34 14.06
CA ILE A 117 -8.82 -7.60 14.00
C ILE A 117 -8.36 -7.68 12.53
N ALA A 118 -9.09 -8.43 11.70
CA ALA A 118 -8.76 -8.57 10.28
C ALA A 118 -8.80 -7.21 9.55
N ASN A 119 -9.89 -6.46 9.69
CA ASN A 119 -10.03 -5.16 9.03
C ASN A 119 -9.03 -4.13 9.56
N SER A 120 -8.75 -4.11 10.87
CA SER A 120 -7.77 -3.17 11.44
C SER A 120 -6.37 -3.41 10.88
N ALA A 121 -5.96 -4.67 10.73
CA ALA A 121 -4.66 -5.02 10.14
C ALA A 121 -4.58 -4.61 8.66
N GLU A 122 -5.64 -4.87 7.88
CA GLU A 122 -5.69 -4.41 6.49
C GLU A 122 -5.68 -2.89 6.38
N ASN A 123 -6.45 -2.20 7.21
CA ASN A 123 -6.53 -0.73 7.21
C ASN A 123 -5.19 -0.08 7.54
N GLU A 124 -4.45 -0.60 8.52
CA GLU A 124 -3.10 -0.13 8.84
C GLU A 124 -2.17 -0.27 7.61
N VAL A 125 -2.27 -1.40 6.89
CA VAL A 125 -1.52 -1.62 5.66
C VAL A 125 -1.96 -0.65 4.55
N ARG A 126 -3.26 -0.44 4.36
CA ARG A 126 -3.78 0.53 3.37
C ARG A 126 -3.29 1.94 3.67
N SER A 127 -3.39 2.38 4.93
CA SER A 127 -2.90 3.67 5.41
C SER A 127 -1.39 3.82 5.16
N TYR A 128 -0.60 2.79 5.49
CA TYR A 128 0.84 2.77 5.23
C TYR A 128 1.16 2.91 3.74
N LEU A 129 0.52 2.12 2.87
CA LEU A 129 0.75 2.17 1.42
C LEU A 129 0.29 3.51 0.81
N ALA A 130 -0.88 4.01 1.21
CA ALA A 130 -1.41 5.29 0.75
C ALA A 130 -0.49 6.47 1.13
N SER A 131 0.21 6.38 2.27
CA SER A 131 1.16 7.41 2.71
C SER A 131 2.31 7.66 1.73
N PHE A 132 2.66 6.66 0.91
CA PHE A 132 3.66 6.77 -0.16
C PHE A 132 3.07 7.21 -1.51
N GLY A 133 1.80 7.63 -1.52
CA GLY A 133 1.13 8.14 -2.71
C GLY A 133 0.65 7.07 -3.69
N LEU A 134 0.49 5.82 -3.22
CA LEU A 134 -0.11 4.76 -4.02
C LEU A 134 -1.61 5.03 -4.23
N THR A 135 -2.10 4.75 -5.44
CA THR A 135 -3.54 4.85 -5.75
C THR A 135 -4.31 3.67 -5.13
N PRO A 136 -5.65 3.73 -5.01
CA PRO A 136 -6.44 2.66 -4.39
C PRO A 136 -6.27 1.36 -5.15
N HIS A 137 -6.27 1.45 -6.47
CA HIS A 137 -6.03 0.30 -7.32
C HIS A 137 -4.65 -0.32 -7.04
N GLN A 138 -3.62 0.49 -6.81
CA GLN A 138 -2.30 -0.01 -6.45
C GLN A 138 -2.31 -0.71 -5.10
N VAL A 139 -2.92 -0.08 -4.08
CA VAL A 139 -3.07 -0.64 -2.73
C VAL A 139 -3.81 -1.97 -2.79
N GLU A 140 -4.96 -2.05 -3.47
CA GLU A 140 -5.73 -3.29 -3.61
C GLU A 140 -4.98 -4.37 -4.35
N THR A 141 -4.26 -4.03 -5.42
CA THR A 141 -3.45 -5.02 -6.13
C THR A 141 -2.39 -5.62 -5.21
N LEU A 142 -1.69 -4.80 -4.42
CA LEU A 142 -0.66 -5.28 -3.50
C LEU A 142 -1.25 -6.10 -2.35
N LEU A 143 -2.39 -5.68 -1.78
CA LEU A 143 -3.10 -6.43 -0.74
C LEU A 143 -3.60 -7.78 -1.27
N LYS A 144 -4.12 -7.85 -2.50
CA LYS A 144 -4.55 -9.13 -3.08
C LYS A 144 -3.38 -10.10 -3.30
N THR A 145 -2.20 -9.59 -3.66
CA THR A 145 -1.03 -10.44 -3.92
C THR A 145 -0.36 -10.91 -2.63
N PHE A 146 -0.21 -10.03 -1.62
CA PHE A 146 0.63 -10.28 -0.45
C PHE A 146 -0.12 -10.25 0.89
N GLY A 147 -1.37 -9.79 0.92
CA GLY A 147 -2.12 -9.55 2.14
C GLY A 147 -1.35 -8.63 3.10
N ASN A 148 -1.41 -8.97 4.39
CA ASN A 148 -0.72 -8.20 5.44
C ASN A 148 0.82 -8.30 5.37
N SER A 149 1.38 -9.22 4.58
CA SER A 149 2.83 -9.39 4.47
C SER A 149 3.51 -8.34 3.58
N ILE A 150 2.74 -7.56 2.80
CA ILE A 150 3.27 -6.54 1.88
C ILE A 150 4.21 -5.55 2.57
N VAL A 151 3.91 -5.15 3.80
CA VAL A 151 4.76 -4.22 4.56
C VAL A 151 6.15 -4.81 4.78
N GLY A 152 6.23 -6.10 5.11
CA GLY A 152 7.49 -6.82 5.26
C GLY A 152 8.24 -6.95 3.94
N VAL A 153 7.54 -7.30 2.86
CA VAL A 153 8.12 -7.38 1.50
C VAL A 153 8.75 -6.05 1.10
N LEU A 154 8.01 -4.94 1.24
CA LEU A 154 8.49 -3.62 0.86
C LEU A 154 9.64 -3.12 1.73
N ARG A 155 9.67 -3.48 3.02
CA ARG A 155 10.77 -3.11 3.93
C ARG A 155 12.04 -3.90 3.65
N ASN A 156 11.91 -5.16 3.25
CA ASN A 156 13.04 -6.03 2.99
C ASN A 156 13.63 -5.78 1.59
N ASP A 157 12.80 -5.88 0.55
CA ASP A 157 13.19 -5.59 -0.82
C ASP A 157 11.98 -5.23 -1.68
N PRO A 158 11.69 -3.94 -1.91
CA PRO A 158 10.55 -3.52 -2.71
C PRO A 158 10.66 -3.93 -4.18
N TYR A 159 11.85 -4.30 -4.67
CA TYR A 159 12.04 -4.74 -6.06
C TYR A 159 11.49 -6.15 -6.32
N GLN A 160 11.16 -6.91 -5.27
CA GLN A 160 10.40 -8.17 -5.41
C GLN A 160 9.03 -7.97 -6.07
N LEU A 161 8.44 -6.77 -5.97
CA LEU A 161 7.17 -6.47 -6.63
C LEU A 161 7.21 -6.73 -8.15
N ILE A 162 8.37 -6.56 -8.79
CA ILE A 162 8.53 -6.77 -10.24
C ILE A 162 8.23 -8.22 -10.63
N ARG A 163 8.54 -9.17 -9.75
CA ARG A 163 8.38 -10.60 -10.00
C ARG A 163 6.96 -11.10 -9.75
N TYR A 164 6.28 -10.52 -8.77
CA TYR A 164 5.03 -11.08 -8.24
C TYR A 164 3.78 -10.26 -8.58
N VAL A 165 3.95 -9.06 -9.15
CA VAL A 165 2.82 -8.17 -9.45
C VAL A 165 2.83 -7.77 -10.92
N ASP A 166 1.83 -8.25 -11.65
CA ASP A 166 1.68 -7.94 -13.07
C ASP A 166 1.55 -6.42 -13.30
N GLY A 167 2.27 -5.93 -14.31
CA GLY A 167 2.30 -4.50 -14.65
C GLY A 167 3.11 -3.61 -13.71
N TYR A 168 3.90 -4.20 -12.79
CA TYR A 168 4.87 -3.49 -11.96
C TYR A 168 6.31 -3.66 -12.49
N GLY A 169 6.62 -3.04 -13.62
CA GLY A 169 8.00 -2.97 -14.12
C GLY A 169 8.92 -2.08 -13.27
N PHE A 170 10.22 -2.16 -13.51
CA PHE A 170 11.26 -1.44 -12.75
C PHE A 170 10.95 0.03 -12.49
N LYS A 171 10.63 0.82 -13.53
CA LYS A 171 10.34 2.27 -13.38
C LYS A 171 9.22 2.56 -12.37
N ARG A 172 8.17 1.73 -12.37
CA ARG A 172 7.03 1.89 -11.47
C ARG A 172 7.40 1.51 -10.04
N VAL A 173 8.12 0.41 -9.87
CA VAL A 173 8.57 -0.07 -8.57
C VAL A 173 9.63 0.84 -7.97
N ASP A 174 10.59 1.33 -8.77
CA ASP A 174 11.61 2.29 -8.34
C ASP A 174 10.94 3.57 -7.83
N LYS A 175 9.92 4.10 -8.51
CA LYS A 175 9.15 5.25 -8.02
C LYS A 175 8.55 5.02 -6.63
N ILE A 176 7.98 3.84 -6.37
CA ILE A 176 7.41 3.48 -5.07
C ILE A 176 8.53 3.34 -4.03
N ALA A 177 9.56 2.55 -4.33
CA ALA A 177 10.70 2.29 -3.45
C ALA A 177 11.40 3.60 -3.03
N ARG A 178 11.59 4.53 -3.97
CA ARG A 178 12.17 5.85 -3.71
C ARG A 178 11.27 6.73 -2.84
N ALA A 179 9.95 6.71 -3.04
CA ALA A 179 9.01 7.40 -2.18
C ALA A 179 9.03 6.84 -0.74
N MET A 180 9.35 5.56 -0.58
CA MET A 180 9.54 4.90 0.71
C MET A 180 10.93 5.15 1.34
N GLY A 181 11.81 5.89 0.66
CA GLY A 181 13.16 6.18 1.15
C GLY A 181 14.19 5.08 0.90
N THR A 182 13.91 4.10 0.03
CA THR A 182 14.87 3.04 -0.34
C THR A 182 16.12 3.68 -0.94
N PRO A 183 17.35 3.38 -0.46
CA PRO A 183 18.60 3.96 -0.95
C PRO A 183 18.86 3.76 -2.45
N LYS A 184 19.64 4.64 -3.08
CA LYS A 184 19.88 4.56 -4.54
C LYS A 184 20.76 3.37 -4.89
N ASP A 185 21.66 3.03 -3.99
CA ASP A 185 22.61 1.94 -4.04
C ASP A 185 22.07 0.63 -3.44
N HIS A 186 20.78 0.58 -3.11
CA HIS A 186 20.15 -0.65 -2.63
C HIS A 186 20.39 -1.81 -3.61
N ALA A 187 20.90 -2.93 -3.13
CA ALA A 187 21.32 -4.04 -3.99
C ALA A 187 20.20 -4.54 -4.91
N GLY A 188 18.98 -4.69 -4.39
CA GLY A 188 17.80 -5.07 -5.17
C GLY A 188 17.44 -4.07 -6.27
N ARG A 189 17.73 -2.76 -6.05
CA ARG A 189 17.50 -1.71 -7.06
C ARG A 189 18.45 -1.86 -8.23
N ILE A 190 19.73 -2.04 -7.94
CA ILE A 190 20.77 -2.17 -8.96
C ILE A 190 20.52 -3.43 -9.78
N ALA A 191 20.26 -4.56 -9.12
CA ALA A 191 19.93 -5.82 -9.77
C ALA A 191 18.72 -5.69 -10.71
N ALA A 192 17.60 -5.16 -10.19
CA ALA A 192 16.39 -4.96 -10.98
C ALA A 192 16.58 -3.96 -12.14
N GLY A 193 17.39 -2.92 -11.94
CA GLY A 193 17.71 -1.94 -12.96
C GLY A 193 18.53 -2.54 -14.11
N LEU A 194 19.52 -3.38 -13.80
CA LEU A 194 20.30 -4.07 -14.84
C LEU A 194 19.45 -5.05 -15.64
N LEU A 195 18.61 -5.86 -14.98
CA LEU A 195 17.66 -6.74 -15.66
C LEU A 195 16.69 -5.96 -16.55
N TYR A 196 16.24 -4.79 -16.09
CA TYR A 196 15.40 -3.89 -16.88
C TYR A 196 16.14 -3.37 -18.13
N VAL A 197 17.39 -2.94 -18.01
CA VAL A 197 18.19 -2.49 -19.18
C VAL A 197 18.29 -3.60 -20.22
N VAL A 198 18.67 -4.82 -19.83
CA VAL A 198 18.75 -5.95 -20.76
C VAL A 198 17.38 -6.24 -21.40
N GLY A 199 16.31 -6.20 -20.60
CA GLY A 199 14.94 -6.39 -21.08
C GLY A 199 14.49 -5.35 -22.09
N GLU A 200 14.88 -4.09 -21.94
CA GLU A 200 14.54 -3.02 -22.91
C GLU A 200 15.27 -3.21 -24.24
N GLU A 201 16.52 -3.67 -24.25
CA GLU A 201 17.22 -4.01 -25.50
C GLU A 201 16.51 -5.13 -26.26
N ILE A 202 16.04 -6.14 -25.51
CA ILE A 202 15.28 -7.25 -26.07
C ILE A 202 13.95 -6.78 -26.64
N ALA A 203 13.23 -5.92 -25.92
CA ALA A 203 12.00 -5.32 -26.41
C ALA A 203 12.24 -4.44 -27.66
N GLY A 204 13.45 -3.89 -27.82
CA GLY A 204 13.92 -3.18 -29.01
C GLY A 204 14.32 -4.07 -30.20
N GLY A 205 14.26 -5.39 -30.05
CA GLY A 205 14.58 -6.36 -31.10
C GLY A 205 16.02 -6.89 -31.07
N HIS A 206 16.82 -6.52 -30.07
CA HIS A 206 18.12 -7.14 -29.84
C HIS A 206 17.96 -8.49 -29.12
N THR A 207 18.97 -9.36 -29.19
CA THR A 207 18.99 -10.62 -28.43
C THR A 207 19.94 -10.56 -27.23
N TRP A 208 20.86 -9.60 -27.24
CA TRP A 208 21.87 -9.38 -26.21
C TRP A 208 22.27 -7.89 -26.17
N ILE A 209 23.00 -7.51 -25.13
CA ILE A 209 23.64 -6.20 -24.97
C ILE A 209 25.14 -6.38 -24.71
N ASN A 210 25.98 -5.48 -25.23
CA ASN A 210 27.40 -5.49 -24.87
C ASN A 210 27.58 -5.20 -23.37
N GLY A 211 28.47 -5.93 -22.71
CA GLY A 211 28.73 -5.76 -21.28
C GLY A 211 29.10 -4.34 -20.88
N ALA A 212 29.89 -3.62 -21.69
CA ALA A 212 30.22 -2.22 -21.41
C ALA A 212 28.99 -1.30 -21.52
N ASP A 213 28.17 -1.50 -22.55
CA ASP A 213 26.93 -0.74 -22.77
C ASP A 213 25.92 -0.98 -21.64
N LEU A 214 25.85 -2.20 -21.09
CA LEU A 214 25.02 -2.50 -19.93
C LEU A 214 25.42 -1.68 -18.70
N ILE A 215 26.73 -1.52 -18.46
CA ILE A 215 27.22 -0.71 -17.34
C ILE A 215 26.90 0.77 -17.57
N ASP A 216 27.10 1.29 -18.78
CA ASP A 216 26.84 2.69 -19.09
C ASP A 216 25.34 3.02 -19.01
N LYS A 217 24.48 2.23 -19.66
CA LYS A 217 23.01 2.38 -19.55
C LYS A 217 22.51 2.18 -18.12
N GLY A 218 23.08 1.22 -17.38
CA GLY A 218 22.79 1.02 -15.97
C GLY A 218 23.15 2.25 -15.12
N ASN A 219 24.29 2.88 -15.40
CA ASN A 219 24.74 4.07 -14.69
C ASN A 219 23.82 5.28 -14.96
N GLU A 220 23.40 5.46 -16.21
CA GLU A 220 22.43 6.49 -16.61
C GLU A 220 21.05 6.28 -15.98
N LEU A 221 20.59 5.04 -15.88
CA LEU A 221 19.31 4.69 -15.28
C LEU A 221 19.32 4.85 -13.75
N LEU A 222 20.38 4.36 -13.10
CA LEU A 222 20.42 4.22 -11.65
C LEU A 222 20.86 5.49 -10.94
N LEU A 223 21.71 6.33 -11.56
CA LEU A 223 22.16 7.62 -11.01
C LEU A 223 22.58 7.55 -9.53
N LEU A 224 23.48 6.60 -9.23
CA LEU A 224 23.98 6.37 -7.87
C LEU A 224 24.73 7.60 -7.34
N ASP A 225 24.63 7.86 -6.04
CA ASP A 225 25.29 9.00 -5.37
C ASP A 225 26.73 8.63 -4.93
N THR A 226 27.51 8.04 -5.83
CA THR A 226 28.90 7.64 -5.57
C THR A 226 29.79 7.80 -6.81
N LEU A 227 31.08 8.10 -6.60
CA LEU A 227 32.06 8.24 -7.66
C LEU A 227 32.39 6.91 -8.35
N ASP A 228 32.27 5.81 -7.61
CA ASP A 228 32.60 4.46 -8.09
C ASP A 228 31.36 3.71 -8.61
N SER A 229 30.35 4.45 -9.10
CA SER A 229 29.04 3.90 -9.47
C SER A 229 29.14 2.77 -10.51
N ARG A 230 30.02 2.91 -11.50
CA ARG A 230 30.27 1.89 -12.53
C ARG A 230 30.83 0.60 -11.95
N ASP A 231 31.69 0.67 -10.93
CA ASP A 231 32.28 -0.51 -10.30
C ASP A 231 31.24 -1.23 -9.44
N VAL A 232 30.40 -0.48 -8.73
CA VAL A 232 29.25 -1.04 -7.98
C VAL A 232 28.29 -1.75 -8.92
N ILE A 233 27.95 -1.13 -10.05
CA ILE A 233 27.05 -1.71 -11.07
C ILE A 233 27.70 -2.95 -11.70
N ARG A 234 29.00 -2.91 -12.02
CA ARG A 234 29.73 -4.07 -12.55
C ARG A 234 29.68 -5.25 -11.59
N GLY A 235 30.00 -5.03 -10.32
CA GLY A 235 29.93 -6.08 -9.30
C GLY A 235 28.52 -6.65 -9.13
N ALA A 236 27.47 -5.84 -9.33
CA ALA A 236 26.10 -6.34 -9.34
C ALA A 236 25.80 -7.18 -10.59
N GLY A 237 26.27 -6.77 -11.77
CA GLY A 237 26.16 -7.56 -13.00
C GLY A 237 26.86 -8.91 -12.90
N GLU A 238 28.06 -8.95 -12.31
CA GLU A 238 28.80 -10.19 -12.04
C GLU A 238 28.03 -11.13 -11.13
N ARG A 239 27.39 -10.62 -10.07
CA ARG A 239 26.51 -11.43 -9.21
C ARG A 239 25.30 -11.98 -9.98
N LEU A 240 24.66 -11.17 -10.82
CA LEU A 240 23.54 -11.63 -11.65
C LEU A 240 23.95 -12.75 -12.63
N LEU A 241 25.18 -12.71 -13.14
CA LEU A 241 25.74 -13.78 -13.97
C LEU A 241 25.99 -15.05 -13.14
N GLN A 242 26.54 -14.91 -11.93
CA GLN A 242 26.77 -16.03 -11.01
C GLN A 242 25.46 -16.71 -10.59
N ASP A 243 24.42 -15.91 -10.34
CA ASP A 243 23.10 -16.39 -9.94
C ASP A 243 22.26 -16.91 -11.12
N GLY A 244 22.79 -16.81 -12.36
CA GLY A 244 22.11 -17.23 -13.58
C GLY A 244 20.91 -16.37 -13.99
N ALA A 245 20.74 -15.20 -13.36
CA ALA A 245 19.71 -14.22 -13.74
C ALA A 245 20.07 -13.48 -15.03
N LEU A 246 21.37 -13.41 -15.35
CA LEU A 246 21.93 -13.04 -16.64
C LEU A 246 22.84 -14.17 -17.13
N VAL A 247 23.07 -14.21 -18.43
CA VAL A 247 24.01 -15.11 -19.09
C VAL A 247 24.93 -14.30 -20.00
N ALA A 248 26.16 -14.78 -20.21
CA ALA A 248 27.12 -14.09 -21.06
C ALA A 248 27.91 -15.06 -21.97
N GLU A 249 28.15 -14.63 -23.20
CA GLU A 249 29.07 -15.26 -24.16
C GLU A 249 30.04 -14.20 -24.69
N GLY A 250 31.30 -14.27 -24.26
CA GLY A 250 32.26 -13.20 -24.49
C GLY A 250 31.79 -11.88 -23.86
N ASN A 251 31.60 -10.85 -24.68
CA ASN A 251 31.10 -9.54 -24.24
C ASN A 251 29.58 -9.38 -24.39
N ALA A 252 28.88 -10.38 -24.95
CA ALA A 252 27.43 -10.33 -25.09
C ALA A 252 26.76 -10.81 -23.80
N VAL A 253 25.81 -10.03 -23.27
CA VAL A 253 25.03 -10.32 -22.06
C VAL A 253 23.55 -10.39 -22.42
N ALA A 254 22.82 -11.39 -21.92
CA ALA A 254 21.41 -11.61 -22.20
C ALA A 254 20.63 -12.17 -21.00
N LEU A 255 19.30 -12.25 -21.13
CA LEU A 255 18.45 -13.01 -20.21
C LEU A 255 18.56 -14.51 -20.50
N PRO A 256 18.51 -15.40 -19.49
CA PRO A 256 18.74 -16.84 -19.65
C PRO A 256 17.76 -17.56 -20.60
N ALA A 257 16.58 -17.02 -20.85
CA ALA A 257 15.60 -17.62 -21.77
C ALA A 257 15.94 -17.41 -23.27
N MET A 258 17.06 -16.75 -23.59
CA MET A 258 17.37 -16.25 -24.94
C MET A 258 18.71 -16.75 -25.52
N LEU A 259 19.49 -17.55 -24.77
CA LEU A 259 20.70 -18.24 -25.26
C LEU A 259 20.48 -19.76 -25.34
#